data_AF-A0A6A3G9K4-F1
#
_entry.id   AF-A0A6A3G9K4-F1
#
_cell.length_a   1.000
_cell.length_b   1.000
_cell.length_c   1.000
_cell.angle_alpha   90.00
_cell.angle_beta   90.00
_cell.angle_gamma   90.00
#
_symmetry.space_group_name_H-M   'P 1'
#
loop_
_entity.id
_entity.type
_entity.pdbx_description
1 polymer ?
#
loop_
_entity_poly.entity_id
_entity_poly.type
_entity_poly.pdbx_seq_one_letter_code
_entity_poly.pdbx_strand_id
1 'polypeptide(L)'
;QVEHWIAVKRIFRYLQGTKSHGIRFSPDKNIDFQGYSDADWAGDLSDCKSTSGYLFQVASGPISWGSKKQSSVSLSTSEAEYIALSLAIQEGKWVHKQLCEVMMTKNPVNHGRAKHIDIKYHHIRDEVKRGEVIVEYCETATMLADIMTKGLGGPRHKDLTAALGVRACSH
;
A
#
# COMPACT_ATOMS: atom_id res chain seq x y z
N GLN A 1 18.81 -17.37 16.24
CA GLN A 1 19.58 -16.14 16.51
C GLN A 1 20.45 -15.68 15.33
N VAL A 2 21.19 -16.57 14.66
CA VAL A 2 22.05 -16.22 13.49
C VAL A 2 21.23 -15.61 12.33
N GLU A 3 20.05 -16.13 12.06
CA GLU A 3 19.18 -15.69 10.95
C GLU A 3 18.65 -14.27 11.13
N HIS A 4 18.13 -13.92 12.31
CA HIS A 4 17.70 -12.55 12.61
C HIS A 4 18.84 -11.54 12.49
N TRP A 5 20.06 -11.91 12.89
CA TRP A 5 21.23 -11.04 12.76
C TRP A 5 21.62 -10.78 11.31
N ILE A 6 21.48 -11.78 10.43
CA ILE A 6 21.67 -11.61 8.98
C ILE A 6 20.63 -10.65 8.41
N ALA A 7 19.36 -10.77 8.82
CA ALA A 7 18.29 -9.87 8.40
C ALA A 7 18.56 -8.42 8.85
N VAL A 8 18.95 -8.21 10.11
CA VAL A 8 19.32 -6.89 10.66
C VAL A 8 20.49 -6.28 9.88
N LYS A 9 21.54 -7.05 9.60
CA LYS A 9 22.67 -6.57 8.77
C LYS A 9 22.22 -6.20 7.35
N ARG A 10 21.29 -6.93 6.76
CA ARG A 10 20.72 -6.61 5.43
C ARG A 10 19.99 -5.25 5.47
N ILE A 11 19.21 -5.00 6.50
CA ILE A 11 18.53 -3.70 6.71
C ILE A 11 19.56 -2.56 6.83
N PHE A 12 20.58 -2.71 7.67
CA PHE A 12 21.60 -1.66 7.82
C PHE A 12 22.37 -1.38 6.53
N ARG A 13 22.74 -2.42 5.77
CA ARG A 13 23.39 -2.25 4.46
C ARG A 13 22.48 -1.54 3.47
N TYR A 14 21.19 -1.87 3.47
CA TYR A 14 20.21 -1.18 2.64
C TYR A 14 20.15 0.30 2.99
N LEU A 15 19.90 0.64 4.26
CA LEU A 15 19.82 2.03 4.73
C LEU A 15 21.10 2.82 4.43
N GLN A 16 22.28 2.21 4.60
CA GLN A 16 23.55 2.85 4.27
C GLN A 16 23.69 3.11 2.77
N GLY A 17 23.27 2.17 1.92
CA GLY A 17 23.34 2.30 0.46
C GLY A 17 22.26 3.21 -0.14
N THR A 18 21.16 3.45 0.58
CA THR A 18 20.02 4.25 0.10
C THR A 18 19.88 5.62 0.76
N LYS A 19 20.90 6.10 1.48
CA LYS A 19 20.88 7.42 2.12
C LYS A 19 20.55 8.59 1.18
N SER A 20 21.03 8.52 -0.05
CA SER A 20 20.77 9.53 -1.08
C SER A 20 19.45 9.31 -1.80
N HIS A 21 18.70 8.25 -1.51
CA HIS A 21 17.48 7.95 -2.23
C HIS A 21 16.30 8.76 -1.69
N GLY A 22 15.52 9.32 -2.60
CA GLY A 22 14.27 10.01 -2.29
C GLY A 22 13.15 9.55 -3.21
N ILE A 23 11.92 9.87 -2.82
CA ILE A 23 10.74 9.69 -3.67
C ILE A 23 10.65 10.89 -4.60
N ARG A 24 10.66 10.65 -5.91
CA ARG A 24 10.47 11.70 -6.91
C ARG A 24 9.07 11.63 -7.51
N PHE A 25 8.29 12.67 -7.29
CA PHE A 25 7.00 12.88 -7.96
C PHE A 25 7.23 13.36 -9.39
N SER A 26 6.42 12.86 -10.33
CA SER A 26 6.51 13.25 -11.74
C SER A 26 5.41 14.28 -12.06
N PRO A 27 5.75 15.54 -12.39
CA PRO A 27 4.75 16.58 -12.65
C PRO A 27 3.98 16.37 -13.97
N ASP A 28 4.53 15.59 -14.89
CA ASP A 28 3.98 15.40 -16.25
C ASP A 28 2.83 14.37 -16.32
N LYS A 29 2.51 13.73 -15.19
CA LYS A 29 1.45 12.72 -15.12
C LYS A 29 0.21 13.30 -14.47
N ASN A 30 -0.97 12.85 -14.91
CA ASN A 30 -2.24 13.17 -14.26
C ASN A 30 -2.16 12.86 -12.76
N ILE A 31 -2.76 13.75 -11.96
CA ILE A 31 -2.84 13.62 -10.51
C ILE A 31 -3.98 12.64 -10.20
N ASP A 32 -3.73 11.36 -10.46
CA ASP A 32 -4.67 10.30 -10.15
C ASP A 32 -4.29 9.65 -8.82
N PHE A 33 -5.29 9.47 -7.95
CA PHE A 33 -5.15 8.72 -6.71
C PHE A 33 -5.39 7.23 -6.98
N GLN A 34 -4.35 6.42 -6.87
CA GLN A 34 -4.39 4.99 -7.16
C GLN A 34 -3.83 4.18 -5.99
N GLY A 35 -4.39 2.99 -5.77
CA GLY A 35 -4.02 2.10 -4.67
C GLY A 35 -3.80 0.66 -5.14
N TYR A 36 -2.84 0.00 -4.52
CA TYR A 36 -2.54 -1.43 -4.69
C TYR A 36 -2.78 -2.13 -3.36
N SER A 37 -3.28 -3.36 -3.43
CA SER A 37 -3.47 -4.22 -2.26
C SER A 37 -2.99 -5.63 -2.59
N ASP A 38 -2.26 -6.23 -1.66
CA ASP A 38 -1.77 -7.60 -1.78
C ASP A 38 -1.86 -8.30 -0.42
N ALA A 39 -1.87 -9.63 -0.42
CA ALA A 39 -1.75 -10.44 0.77
C ALA A 39 -0.74 -11.56 0.56
N ASP A 40 0.15 -11.77 1.53
CA ASP A 40 0.99 -12.96 1.60
C ASP A 40 0.32 -14.01 2.47
N TRP A 41 -0.33 -15.00 1.84
CA TRP A 41 -1.13 -16.02 2.54
C TRP A 41 -0.24 -16.99 3.32
N ALA A 42 -0.58 -17.20 4.60
CA ALA A 42 0.14 -18.09 5.52
C ALA A 42 1.66 -17.86 5.58
N GLY A 43 2.11 -16.62 5.32
CA GLY A 43 3.54 -16.27 5.27
C GLY A 43 4.27 -16.43 6.62
N ASP A 44 3.55 -16.42 7.74
CA ASP A 44 4.13 -16.73 9.05
C ASP A 44 4.04 -18.23 9.37
N LEU A 45 5.19 -18.91 9.41
CA LEU A 45 5.29 -20.34 9.70
C LEU A 45 4.92 -20.72 11.15
N SER A 46 4.84 -19.76 12.06
CA SER A 46 4.56 -20.02 13.49
C SER A 46 3.07 -20.06 13.82
N ASP A 47 2.25 -19.24 13.15
CA ASP A 47 0.80 -19.18 13.39
C ASP A 47 -0.04 -19.21 12.10
N CYS A 48 0.58 -19.44 10.94
CA CYS A 48 -0.04 -19.51 9.61
C CYS A 48 -0.86 -18.27 9.24
N LYS A 49 -0.59 -17.12 9.87
CA LYS A 49 -1.32 -15.89 9.57
C LYS A 49 -0.72 -15.20 8.36
N SER A 50 -1.62 -14.64 7.54
CA SER A 50 -1.25 -13.90 6.35
C SER A 50 -0.77 -12.49 6.69
N THR A 51 -0.01 -11.86 5.79
CA THR A 51 0.38 -10.44 5.89
C THR A 51 -0.32 -9.64 4.80
N SER A 52 -1.15 -8.67 5.17
CA SER A 52 -1.80 -7.75 4.25
C SER A 52 -0.92 -6.54 4.01
N GLY A 53 -0.82 -6.09 2.76
CA GLY A 53 -0.11 -4.89 2.37
C GLY A 53 -0.96 -3.99 1.49
N TYR A 54 -0.70 -2.70 1.58
CA TYR A 54 -1.28 -1.71 0.68
C TYR A 54 -0.26 -0.62 0.35
N LEU A 55 -0.51 0.04 -0.78
CA LEU A 55 0.29 1.16 -1.26
C LEU A 55 -0.60 2.11 -2.05
N PHE A 56 -0.62 3.38 -1.68
CA PHE A 56 -1.31 4.45 -2.38
C PHE A 56 -0.32 5.43 -3.00
N GLN A 57 -0.60 5.85 -4.23
CA GLN A 57 0.23 6.77 -4.99
C GLN A 57 -0.58 7.94 -5.55
N VAL A 58 0.11 9.07 -5.70
CA VAL A 58 -0.35 10.27 -6.43
C VAL A 58 0.80 10.75 -7.30
N ALA A 59 0.53 11.11 -8.57
CA ALA A 59 1.55 11.57 -9.52
C ALA A 59 2.77 10.60 -9.62
N SER A 60 2.47 9.29 -9.61
CA SER A 60 3.43 8.18 -9.57
C SER A 60 4.42 8.17 -8.39
N GLY A 61 4.16 8.93 -7.33
CA GLY A 61 4.89 8.85 -6.07
C GLY A 61 4.04 8.22 -4.97
N PRO A 62 4.58 7.31 -4.14
CA PRO A 62 3.87 6.77 -2.99
C PRO A 62 3.63 7.84 -1.92
N ILE A 63 2.42 7.85 -1.38
CA ILE A 63 1.98 8.80 -0.35
C ILE A 63 1.47 8.12 0.93
N SER A 64 0.98 6.89 0.85
CA SER A 64 0.64 6.06 2.01
C SER A 64 0.96 4.61 1.69
N TRP A 65 1.47 3.87 2.68
CA TRP A 65 1.81 2.47 2.55
C TRP A 65 1.78 1.78 3.91
N GLY A 66 1.53 0.48 3.89
CA GLY A 66 1.47 -0.30 5.11
C GLY A 66 1.65 -1.78 4.87
N SER A 67 2.14 -2.45 5.90
CA SER A 67 2.23 -3.90 6.01
C SER A 67 1.68 -4.30 7.38
N LYS A 68 0.72 -5.21 7.40
CA LYS A 68 0.03 -5.63 8.62
C LYS A 68 -0.24 -7.12 8.60
N LYS A 69 0.29 -7.82 9.61
CA LYS A 69 -0.09 -9.20 9.90
C LYS A 69 -1.57 -9.28 10.26
N GLN A 70 -2.30 -10.20 9.63
CA GLN A 70 -3.73 -10.41 9.88
C GLN A 70 -3.95 -10.95 11.29
N SER A 71 -5.07 -10.57 11.92
CA SER A 71 -5.40 -11.01 13.28
C SER A 71 -5.84 -12.46 13.34
N SER A 72 -6.54 -12.92 12.30
CA SER A 72 -7.06 -14.28 12.11
C SER A 72 -6.28 -15.02 11.02
N VAL A 73 -6.30 -16.36 11.10
CA VAL A 73 -5.80 -17.23 10.02
C VAL A 73 -6.84 -17.23 8.91
N SER A 74 -6.41 -16.94 7.69
CA SER A 74 -7.26 -17.06 6.50
C SER A 74 -7.32 -18.50 6.02
N LEU A 75 -8.51 -19.02 5.75
CA LEU A 75 -8.73 -20.38 5.27
C LEU A 75 -8.46 -20.53 3.76
N SER A 76 -8.30 -19.42 3.04
CA SER A 76 -7.95 -19.39 1.62
C SER A 76 -7.12 -18.16 1.26
N THR A 77 -6.45 -18.21 0.10
CA THR A 77 -5.77 -17.05 -0.50
C THR A 77 -6.76 -15.93 -0.82
N SER A 78 -7.92 -16.25 -1.39
CA SER A 78 -8.97 -15.25 -1.69
C SER A 78 -9.50 -14.55 -0.44
N GLU A 79 -9.63 -15.25 0.68
CA GLU A 79 -10.01 -14.63 1.95
C GLU A 79 -8.94 -13.64 2.44
N ALA A 80 -7.65 -14.03 2.35
CA ALA A 80 -6.56 -13.17 2.73
C ALA A 80 -6.49 -11.90 1.86
N GLU A 81 -6.68 -12.04 0.54
CA GLU A 81 -6.78 -10.93 -0.41
C GLU A 81 -7.97 -10.02 -0.09
N TYR A 82 -9.13 -10.58 0.24
CA TYR A 82 -10.31 -9.79 0.60
C TYR A 82 -10.10 -8.98 1.88
N ILE A 83 -9.44 -9.57 2.88
CA ILE A 83 -9.05 -8.86 4.12
C ILE A 83 -8.05 -7.74 3.81
N ALA A 84 -7.06 -8.00 2.95
CA ALA A 84 -6.10 -6.97 2.53
C ALA A 84 -6.79 -5.81 1.80
N LEU A 85 -7.70 -6.13 0.87
CA LEU A 85 -8.48 -5.14 0.13
C LEU A 85 -9.36 -4.30 1.07
N SER A 86 -9.97 -4.92 2.07
CA SER A 86 -10.73 -4.20 3.12
C SER A 86 -9.87 -3.16 3.81
N LEU A 87 -8.66 -3.54 4.23
CA LEU A 87 -7.71 -2.65 4.88
C LEU A 87 -7.26 -1.53 3.94
N ALA A 88 -6.96 -1.86 2.68
CA ALA A 88 -6.59 -0.88 1.68
C ALA A 88 -7.70 0.15 1.46
N ILE A 89 -8.96 -0.27 1.28
CA ILE A 89 -10.10 0.64 1.08
C ILE A 89 -10.29 1.59 2.27
N GLN A 90 -10.17 1.10 3.50
CA GLN A 90 -10.28 1.94 4.69
C GLN A 90 -9.22 3.04 4.71
N GLU A 91 -7.97 2.68 4.43
CA GLU A 91 -6.86 3.63 4.32
C GLU A 91 -7.06 4.60 3.15
N GLY A 92 -7.41 4.08 1.98
CA GLY A 92 -7.59 4.86 0.76
C GLY A 92 -8.66 5.94 0.91
N LYS A 93 -9.79 5.61 1.56
CA LYS A 93 -10.83 6.60 1.88
C LYS A 93 -10.34 7.68 2.85
N TRP A 94 -9.55 7.29 3.86
CA TRP A 94 -8.97 8.25 4.79
C TRP A 94 -8.00 9.20 4.09
N VAL A 95 -7.07 8.67 3.29
CA VAL A 95 -6.10 9.47 2.51
C VAL A 95 -6.82 10.38 1.51
N HIS A 96 -7.79 9.86 0.75
CA HIS A 96 -8.58 10.63 -0.20
C HIS A 96 -9.28 11.81 0.48
N LYS A 97 -9.91 11.58 1.64
CA LYS A 97 -10.54 12.64 2.43
C LYS A 97 -9.53 13.71 2.85
N GLN A 98 -8.35 13.32 3.34
CA GLN A 98 -7.30 14.26 3.72
C GLN A 98 -6.80 15.08 2.52
N LEU A 99 -6.59 14.46 1.36
CA LEU A 99 -6.20 15.15 0.14
C LEU A 99 -7.26 16.18 -0.29
N CYS A 100 -8.53 15.80 -0.27
CA CYS A 100 -9.65 16.71 -0.55
C CYS A 100 -9.68 17.89 0.42
N GLU A 101 -9.54 17.67 1.73
CA GLU A 101 -9.49 18.74 2.73
C GLU A 101 -8.33 19.71 2.45
N VAL A 102 -7.13 19.21 2.17
CA VAL A 102 -5.96 20.04 1.85
C VAL A 102 -6.16 20.83 0.55
N MET A 103 -6.74 20.22 -0.49
CA MET A 103 -7.05 20.91 -1.75
C MET A 103 -8.13 21.98 -1.57
N MET A 104 -9.16 21.70 -0.76
CA MET A 104 -10.23 22.65 -0.43
C MET A 104 -9.76 23.83 0.44
N THR A 105 -8.74 23.66 1.28
CA THR A 105 -8.16 24.83 2.01
C THR A 105 -7.50 25.86 1.08
N LYS A 106 -7.13 25.47 -0.14
CA LYS A 106 -6.63 26.39 -1.18
C LYS A 106 -7.74 27.06 -2.00
N ASN A 107 -9.00 26.62 -1.85
CA ASN A 107 -10.19 27.26 -2.44
C ASN A 107 -11.43 26.93 -1.59
N PRO A 108 -11.89 27.83 -0.70
CA PRO A 108 -12.92 27.53 0.28
C PRO A 108 -14.30 27.48 -0.37
N VAL A 109 -14.63 26.37 -1.03
CA VAL A 109 -16.00 26.01 -1.37
C VAL A 109 -16.38 24.77 -0.56
N ASN A 110 -17.07 25.08 0.52
CA ASN A 110 -17.55 24.27 1.62
C ASN A 110 -18.46 23.12 1.19
N HIS A 111 -18.08 21.84 1.30
CA HIS A 111 -19.03 20.70 1.21
C HIS A 111 -18.86 19.72 2.38
N GLY A 112 -20.00 19.23 2.88
CA GLY A 112 -20.22 18.76 4.24
C GLY A 112 -19.62 17.41 4.66
N ARG A 113 -19.41 17.37 5.97
CA ARG A 113 -19.01 16.30 6.91
C ARG A 113 -19.48 14.87 6.56
N ALA A 114 -18.54 13.94 6.35
CA ALA A 114 -18.83 12.50 6.24
C ALA A 114 -18.88 11.81 7.62
N LYS A 115 -19.98 11.07 7.88
CA LYS A 115 -20.31 10.35 9.12
C LYS A 115 -19.94 8.86 9.05
N HIS A 116 -19.33 8.39 10.15
CA HIS A 116 -19.22 7.05 10.75
C HIS A 116 -18.86 5.78 9.93
N ILE A 117 -17.89 5.06 10.51
CA ILE A 117 -17.36 3.73 10.20
C ILE A 117 -18.17 2.66 10.96
N ASP A 118 -18.71 1.62 10.30
CA ASP A 118 -18.29 0.21 10.47
C ASP A 118 -19.08 -0.79 9.57
N ILE A 119 -18.62 -2.06 9.54
CA ILE A 119 -19.08 -3.29 8.82
C ILE A 119 -18.19 -3.67 7.62
N LYS A 120 -16.96 -4.09 7.93
CA LYS A 120 -15.85 -4.41 7.00
C LYS A 120 -16.12 -5.43 5.88
N TYR A 121 -17.23 -6.16 5.90
CA TYR A 121 -17.52 -7.22 4.91
C TYR A 121 -18.62 -6.86 3.90
N HIS A 122 -19.65 -6.11 4.31
CA HIS A 122 -20.63 -5.53 3.38
C HIS A 122 -20.17 -4.20 2.80
N HIS A 123 -19.32 -3.48 3.56
CA HIS A 123 -18.78 -2.18 3.20
C HIS A 123 -18.08 -2.17 1.84
N ILE A 124 -17.18 -3.12 1.53
CA ILE A 124 -16.47 -3.13 0.23
C ILE A 124 -17.45 -3.21 -0.94
N ARG A 125 -18.41 -4.14 -0.90
CA ARG A 125 -19.39 -4.31 -1.98
C ARG A 125 -20.27 -3.08 -2.14
N ASP A 126 -20.62 -2.42 -1.04
CA ASP A 126 -21.44 -1.21 -1.08
C ASP A 126 -20.65 0.01 -1.56
N GLU A 127 -19.37 0.13 -1.18
CA GLU A 127 -18.46 1.17 -1.68
C GLU A 127 -18.25 1.07 -3.20
N VAL A 128 -18.04 -0.16 -3.70
CA VAL A 128 -17.93 -0.43 -5.14
C VAL A 128 -19.25 -0.15 -5.86
N LYS A 129 -20.39 -0.59 -5.30
CA LYS A 129 -21.72 -0.33 -5.88
C LYS A 129 -22.07 1.16 -5.92
N ARG A 130 -21.62 1.95 -4.94
CA ARG A 130 -21.80 3.41 -4.94
C ARG A 130 -20.90 4.13 -5.95
N GLY A 131 -19.94 3.43 -6.56
CA GLY A 131 -18.96 4.02 -7.47
C GLY A 131 -17.92 4.90 -6.76
N GLU A 132 -17.83 4.83 -5.42
CA GLU A 132 -16.83 5.57 -4.64
C GLU A 132 -15.43 4.93 -4.75
N VAL A 133 -15.38 3.63 -5.08
CA VAL A 133 -14.13 2.87 -5.25
C VAL A 133 -14.26 1.99 -6.49
N ILE A 134 -13.30 2.10 -7.40
CA ILE A 134 -13.15 1.20 -8.55
C ILE A 134 -12.09 0.16 -8.18
N VAL A 135 -12.44 -1.12 -8.25
CA VAL A 135 -11.52 -2.23 -7.98
C VAL A 135 -11.26 -2.96 -9.29
N GLU A 136 -10.00 -3.03 -9.68
CA GLU A 136 -9.54 -3.70 -10.89
C GLU A 136 -8.52 -4.77 -10.53
N TYR A 137 -8.51 -5.86 -11.31
CA TYR A 137 -7.48 -6.87 -11.17
C TYR A 137 -6.12 -6.32 -11.62
N CYS A 138 -5.07 -6.64 -10.87
CA CYS A 138 -3.71 -6.26 -11.18
C CYS A 138 -2.82 -7.51 -11.19
N GLU A 139 -2.04 -7.68 -12.25
CA GLU A 139 -1.14 -8.82 -12.39
C GLU A 139 -0.01 -8.75 -11.36
N THR A 140 0.48 -9.91 -10.94
CA THR A 140 1.59 -10.02 -9.98
C THR A 140 2.83 -9.25 -10.47
N ALA A 141 3.11 -9.27 -11.78
CA ALA A 141 4.25 -8.53 -12.35
C ALA A 141 4.19 -7.01 -12.07
N THR A 142 2.99 -6.44 -11.94
CA THR A 142 2.76 -5.00 -11.71
C THR A 142 2.24 -4.70 -10.30
N MET A 143 2.09 -5.70 -9.44
CA MET A 143 1.57 -5.55 -8.08
C MET A 143 2.58 -4.84 -7.18
N LEU A 144 2.46 -3.50 -7.07
CA LEU A 144 3.40 -2.71 -6.27
C LEU A 144 3.32 -3.00 -4.76
N ALA A 145 2.17 -3.49 -4.28
CA ALA A 145 2.00 -3.87 -2.88
C ALA A 145 2.81 -5.12 -2.47
N ASP A 146 3.37 -5.87 -3.43
CA ASP A 146 4.30 -6.99 -3.17
C ASP A 146 5.46 -6.59 -2.26
N ILE A 147 5.96 -5.35 -2.37
CA ILE A 147 7.06 -4.85 -1.55
C ILE A 147 6.69 -4.75 -0.06
N MET A 148 5.39 -4.67 0.23
CA MET A 148 4.85 -4.57 1.59
C MET A 148 4.51 -5.93 2.18
N THR A 149 4.32 -6.95 1.36
CA THR A 149 3.84 -8.27 1.80
C THR A 149 4.90 -9.34 1.74
N LYS A 150 5.89 -9.24 0.84
CA LYS A 150 6.81 -10.34 0.50
C LYS A 150 8.26 -10.00 0.82
N GLY A 151 9.02 -11.02 1.23
CA GLY A 151 10.48 -10.95 1.37
C GLY A 151 11.18 -10.99 0.01
N LEU A 152 11.18 -9.88 -0.73
CA LEU A 152 11.62 -9.85 -2.13
C LEU A 152 13.14 -10.09 -2.32
N GLY A 153 13.46 -10.77 -3.41
CA GLY A 153 14.83 -10.88 -3.93
C GLY A 153 15.36 -9.54 -4.44
N GLY A 154 16.68 -9.39 -4.50
CA GLY A 154 17.36 -8.13 -4.86
C GLY A 154 16.87 -7.49 -6.18
N PRO A 155 16.73 -8.23 -7.29
CA PRO A 155 16.25 -7.68 -8.57
C PRO A 155 14.82 -7.14 -8.46
N ARG A 156 13.87 -7.97 -8.03
CA ARG A 156 12.46 -7.58 -7.89
C ARG A 156 12.26 -6.41 -6.92
N HIS A 157 13.00 -6.39 -5.82
CA HIS A 157 12.98 -5.26 -4.90
C HIS A 157 13.41 -3.96 -5.59
N LYS A 158 14.50 -3.99 -6.38
CA LYS A 158 14.97 -2.81 -7.14
C LYS A 158 13.95 -2.36 -8.17
N ASP A 159 13.32 -3.29 -8.89
CA ASP A 159 12.31 -2.97 -9.90
C ASP A 159 11.09 -2.28 -9.29
N LEU A 160 10.57 -2.80 -8.18
CA LEU A 160 9.43 -2.18 -7.47
C LEU A 160 9.82 -0.85 -6.85
N THR A 161 10.98 -0.76 -6.19
CA THR A 161 11.53 0.50 -5.66
C THR A 161 11.66 1.53 -6.80
N ALA A 162 12.04 1.07 -7.99
CA ALA A 162 12.14 1.94 -9.14
C ALA A 162 10.75 2.38 -9.66
N ALA A 163 9.76 1.49 -9.71
CA ALA A 163 8.38 1.83 -10.08
C ALA A 163 7.72 2.81 -9.09
N LEU A 164 8.12 2.76 -7.81
CA LEU A 164 7.71 3.72 -6.76
C LEU A 164 8.34 5.12 -6.89
N GLY A 165 9.18 5.35 -7.90
CA GLY A 165 9.89 6.62 -8.02
C GLY A 165 10.98 6.85 -6.97
N VAL A 166 11.37 5.81 -6.23
CA VAL A 166 12.53 5.87 -5.33
C VAL A 166 13.79 5.87 -6.20
N ARG A 167 14.55 6.95 -6.14
CA ARG A 167 15.73 7.19 -6.99
C ARG A 167 16.82 7.82 -6.14
N ALA A 168 18.08 7.54 -6.48
CA ALA A 168 19.19 8.30 -5.94
C ALA A 168 19.06 9.77 -6.37
N CYS A 169 18.97 10.65 -5.38
CA CYS A 169 19.05 12.09 -5.57
C CYS A 169 20.53 12.48 -5.57
N SER A 170 20.98 13.09 -6.66
CA SER A 170 22.20 13.88 -6.64
C SER A 170 21.91 15.15 -5.86
N HIS A 171 22.47 15.27 -4.66
CA HIS A 171 22.58 16.56 -3.97
C HIS A 171 23.60 17.45 -4.69
#